data_AF-A0A223KPK8-F1
#
_entry.id   AF-A0A223KPK8-F1
#
_cell.length_a   1.000
_cell.length_b   1.000
_cell.length_c   1.000
_cell.angle_alpha   90.00
_cell.angle_beta   90.00
_cell.angle_gamma   90.00
#
_symmetry.space_group_name_H-M   'P 1'
#
loop_
_entity.id
_entity.type
_entity.pdbx_description
1 polymer ?
#
loop_
_entity_poly.entity_id
_entity_poly.type
_entity_poly.pdbx_seq_one_letter_code
_entity_poly.pdbx_strand_id
1 'polypeptide(L)'
;MTKLEKMSKDDIWNAVIQIISSNDYPTESKMLNELFIVFQYYSELESGGHESFFNWMQGDIEEVGVSDYLNDLIYVLVKIGANECAVIMKKYGYEMWQFFKALEAGEMVEDSFYQVIEIADREYYSQDGKLEQLLEEYFVKVYPQLINE
;
A
#
# COMPACT_ATOMS: atom_id res chain seq x y z
N MET A 1 -14.06 -30.64 7.92
CA MET A 1 -13.64 -29.42 7.23
C MET A 1 -14.19 -28.22 7.96
N THR A 2 -13.33 -27.29 8.36
CA THR A 2 -13.74 -26.01 8.98
C THR A 2 -14.35 -25.08 7.93
N LYS A 3 -15.05 -24.02 8.35
CA LYS A 3 -15.63 -23.03 7.43
C LYS A 3 -14.55 -22.33 6.58
N LEU A 4 -13.37 -22.12 7.17
CA LEU A 4 -12.17 -21.60 6.51
C LEU A 4 -11.69 -22.46 5.33
N GLU A 5 -11.70 -23.79 5.49
CA GLU A 5 -11.22 -24.72 4.46
C GLU A 5 -12.11 -24.79 3.21
N LYS A 6 -13.24 -24.06 3.19
CA LYS A 6 -14.15 -23.98 2.05
C LYS A 6 -14.16 -22.62 1.35
N MET A 7 -13.47 -21.61 1.88
CA MET A 7 -13.45 -20.27 1.29
C MET A 7 -12.51 -20.24 0.09
N SER A 8 -12.96 -19.58 -0.98
CA SER A 8 -12.09 -19.26 -2.12
C SER A 8 -11.12 -18.12 -1.76
N LYS A 9 -10.12 -17.88 -2.61
CA LYS A 9 -9.23 -16.72 -2.47
C LYS A 9 -10.01 -15.41 -2.51
N ASP A 10 -10.97 -15.30 -3.41
CA ASP A 10 -11.83 -14.10 -3.54
C ASP A 10 -12.68 -13.88 -2.29
N ASP A 11 -13.19 -14.95 -1.67
CA ASP A 11 -13.92 -14.84 -0.40
C ASP A 11 -13.02 -14.31 0.71
N ILE A 12 -11.77 -14.79 0.78
CA ILE A 12 -10.78 -14.32 1.75
C ILE A 12 -10.40 -12.87 1.48
N TRP A 13 -10.15 -12.51 0.21
CA TRP A 13 -9.82 -11.17 -0.22
C TRP A 13 -10.88 -10.16 0.23
N ASN A 14 -12.15 -10.43 -0.11
CA ASN A 14 -13.27 -9.58 0.29
C ASN A 14 -13.43 -9.50 1.82
N ALA A 15 -13.21 -10.60 2.53
CA ALA A 15 -13.28 -10.61 3.98
C ALA A 15 -12.16 -9.77 4.64
N VAL A 16 -10.93 -9.85 4.13
CA VAL A 16 -9.82 -9.02 4.61
C VAL A 16 -10.09 -7.55 4.32
N ILE A 17 -10.56 -7.21 3.11
CA ILE A 17 -10.96 -5.83 2.76
C ILE A 17 -12.02 -5.30 3.72
N GLN A 18 -13.03 -6.11 4.01
CA GLN A 18 -14.07 -5.71 4.96
C GLN A 18 -13.49 -5.43 6.35
N ILE A 19 -12.56 -6.25 6.82
CA ILE A 19 -11.91 -6.06 8.13
C ILE A 19 -11.10 -4.76 8.13
N ILE A 20 -10.20 -4.56 7.16
CA ILE A 20 -9.35 -3.35 7.14
C ILE A 20 -10.18 -2.07 6.96
N SER A 21 -11.25 -2.09 6.16
CA SER A 21 -12.11 -0.92 5.92
C SER A 21 -13.05 -0.60 7.07
N SER A 22 -13.24 -1.54 8.01
CA SER A 22 -14.08 -1.33 9.20
C SER A 22 -13.29 -0.81 10.41
N ASN A 23 -11.98 -0.58 10.26
CA ASN A 23 -11.11 -0.07 11.31
C ASN A 23 -10.46 1.24 10.85
N ASP A 24 -10.31 2.18 11.78
CA ASP A 24 -9.53 3.39 11.54
C ASP A 24 -8.04 3.03 11.45
N TYR A 25 -7.27 3.74 10.63
CA TYR A 25 -5.82 3.67 10.66
C TYR A 25 -5.27 4.94 11.33
N PRO A 26 -4.24 4.84 12.18
CA PRO A 26 -3.61 3.62 12.70
C PRO A 26 -4.42 2.93 13.83
N THR A 27 -4.33 1.60 13.92
CA THR A 27 -4.89 0.79 15.02
C THR A 27 -3.81 0.36 16.04
N GLU A 28 -4.24 -0.23 17.17
CA GLU A 28 -3.34 -0.96 18.08
C GLU A 28 -2.81 -2.29 17.51
N SER A 29 -3.50 -2.86 16.51
CA SER A 29 -3.09 -4.12 15.89
C SER A 29 -2.08 -3.87 14.78
N LYS A 30 -0.83 -4.29 15.03
CA LYS A 30 0.23 -4.24 14.02
C LYS A 30 -0.18 -4.98 12.74
N MET A 31 -0.86 -6.13 12.85
CA MET A 31 -1.28 -6.90 11.69
C MET A 31 -2.30 -6.13 10.83
N LEU A 32 -3.28 -5.47 11.46
CA LEU A 32 -4.26 -4.65 10.74
C LEU A 32 -3.59 -3.46 10.05
N ASN A 33 -2.66 -2.78 10.72
CA ASN A 33 -1.92 -1.66 10.13
C ASN A 33 -1.09 -2.10 8.92
N GLU A 34 -0.40 -3.22 9.04
CA GLU A 34 0.37 -3.77 7.92
C GLU A 34 -0.51 -4.12 6.71
N LEU A 35 -1.67 -4.77 6.96
CA LEU A 35 -2.62 -5.12 5.91
C LEU A 35 -3.22 -3.89 5.24
N PHE A 36 -3.58 -2.89 6.04
CA PHE A 36 -4.12 -1.63 5.56
C PHE A 36 -3.11 -0.94 4.63
N ILE A 37 -1.88 -0.69 5.10
CA ILE A 37 -0.88 0.06 4.33
C ILE A 37 -0.59 -0.61 2.98
N VAL A 38 -0.37 -1.92 2.97
CA VAL A 38 -0.01 -2.62 1.72
C VAL A 38 -1.19 -2.78 0.76
N PHE A 39 -2.40 -2.93 1.30
CA PHE A 39 -3.61 -2.96 0.48
C PHE A 39 -3.89 -1.61 -0.16
N GLN A 40 -3.82 -0.51 0.60
CA GLN A 40 -4.04 0.83 0.07
C GLN A 40 -3.00 1.19 -0.99
N TYR A 41 -1.72 0.85 -0.74
CA TYR A 41 -0.68 1.02 -1.75
C TYR A 41 -1.03 0.30 -3.06
N TYR A 42 -1.42 -0.97 -3.00
CA TYR A 42 -1.86 -1.70 -4.20
C TYR A 42 -3.10 -1.08 -4.86
N SER A 43 -4.15 -0.83 -4.09
CA SER A 43 -5.43 -0.28 -4.59
C SER A 43 -5.20 1.01 -5.35
N GLU A 44 -4.39 1.90 -4.81
CA GLU A 44 -4.15 3.20 -5.42
C GLU A 44 -3.22 3.15 -6.63
N LEU A 45 -2.22 2.26 -6.64
CA LEU A 45 -1.39 2.07 -7.83
C LEU A 45 -2.19 1.50 -9.01
N GLU A 46 -3.16 0.63 -8.76
CA GLU A 46 -4.07 0.13 -9.81
C GLU A 46 -5.10 1.17 -10.27
N SER A 47 -5.45 2.13 -9.41
CA SER A 47 -6.44 3.17 -9.70
C SER A 47 -5.85 4.37 -10.46
N GLY A 48 -4.66 4.83 -10.04
CA GLY A 48 -4.07 6.06 -10.57
C GLY A 48 -2.60 6.28 -10.23
N GLY A 49 -1.85 5.21 -9.93
CA GLY A 49 -0.42 5.29 -9.67
C GLY A 49 -0.06 5.98 -8.35
N HIS A 50 1.22 6.35 -8.22
CA HIS A 50 1.77 6.91 -6.97
C HIS A 50 1.14 8.25 -6.60
N GLU A 51 0.64 9.03 -7.57
CA GLU A 51 -0.11 10.25 -7.29
C GLU A 51 -1.42 9.94 -6.55
N SER A 52 -2.21 8.98 -7.04
CA SER A 52 -3.44 8.54 -6.36
C SER A 52 -3.14 8.09 -4.93
N PHE A 53 -2.05 7.32 -4.77
CA PHE A 53 -1.61 6.85 -3.46
C PHE A 53 -1.36 7.99 -2.49
N PHE A 54 -0.56 9.00 -2.86
CA PHE A 54 -0.31 10.13 -1.97
C PHE A 54 -1.55 10.99 -1.74
N ASN A 55 -2.39 11.18 -2.77
CA ASN A 55 -3.62 11.95 -2.63
C ASN A 55 -4.60 11.32 -1.62
N TRP A 56 -4.78 9.99 -1.65
CA TRP A 56 -5.69 9.30 -0.73
C TRP A 56 -5.10 9.06 0.65
N MET A 57 -3.79 8.78 0.72
CA MET A 57 -3.13 8.45 1.98
C MET A 57 -2.54 9.67 2.70
N GLN A 58 -2.65 10.89 2.17
CA GLN A 58 -2.01 12.06 2.75
C GLN A 58 -2.36 12.29 4.23
N GLY A 59 -3.63 12.08 4.62
CA GLY A 59 -4.06 12.27 6.00
C GLY A 59 -3.35 11.30 6.95
N ASP A 60 -3.31 10.02 6.57
CA ASP A 60 -2.64 8.97 7.34
C ASP A 60 -1.11 9.18 7.38
N ILE A 61 -0.51 9.59 6.26
CA ILE A 61 0.92 9.90 6.16
C ILE A 61 1.28 11.09 7.05
N GLU A 62 0.44 12.13 7.09
CA GLU A 62 0.63 13.29 7.95
C GLU A 62 0.44 12.97 9.44
N GLU A 63 -0.53 12.10 9.76
CA GLU A 63 -0.81 11.66 11.13
C GLU A 63 0.38 10.89 11.73
N VAL A 64 0.90 9.90 11.01
CA VAL A 64 1.99 9.05 11.53
C VAL A 64 3.38 9.60 11.22
N GLY A 65 3.49 10.48 10.24
CA GLY A 65 4.74 11.01 9.71
C GLY A 65 5.29 10.21 8.53
N VAL A 66 5.68 10.91 7.47
CA VAL A 66 6.13 10.30 6.20
C VAL A 66 7.24 9.26 6.36
N SER A 67 8.23 9.52 7.21
CA SER A 67 9.33 8.58 7.39
C SER A 67 8.85 7.26 7.97
N ASP A 68 7.96 7.31 8.96
CA ASP A 68 7.45 6.12 9.64
C ASP A 68 6.48 5.37 8.73
N TYR A 69 5.57 6.08 8.07
CA TYR A 69 4.66 5.49 7.09
C TYR A 69 5.42 4.75 5.98
N LEU A 70 6.39 5.41 5.34
CA LEU A 70 7.15 4.81 4.24
C LEU A 70 7.99 3.63 4.71
N ASN A 71 8.59 3.71 5.90
CA ASN A 71 9.35 2.60 6.46
C ASN A 71 8.47 1.38 6.74
N ASP A 72 7.26 1.59 7.26
CA ASP A 72 6.29 0.51 7.48
C ASP A 72 5.80 -0.10 6.16
N LEU A 73 5.47 0.72 5.16
CA LEU A 73 5.13 0.23 3.81
C LEU A 73 6.26 -0.60 3.22
N ILE A 74 7.49 -0.08 3.25
CA ILE A 74 8.68 -0.78 2.76
C ILE A 74 8.89 -2.10 3.50
N TYR A 75 8.72 -2.10 4.83
CA TYR A 75 8.85 -3.30 5.65
C TYR A 75 7.84 -4.37 5.22
N VAL A 76 6.58 -4.00 5.04
CA VAL A 76 5.52 -4.95 4.65
C VAL A 76 5.74 -5.46 3.22
N LEU A 77 6.12 -4.59 2.28
CA LEU A 77 6.45 -5.00 0.92
C LEU A 77 7.57 -6.05 0.90
N VAL A 78 8.64 -5.87 1.69
CA VAL A 78 9.69 -6.88 1.86
C VAL A 78 9.14 -8.15 2.51
N LYS A 79 8.30 -8.02 3.54
CA LYS A 79 7.71 -9.15 4.28
C LYS A 79 6.88 -10.07 3.37
N ILE A 80 6.16 -9.50 2.40
CA ILE A 80 5.36 -10.27 1.43
C ILE A 80 6.15 -10.67 0.18
N GLY A 81 7.42 -10.30 0.07
CA GLY A 81 8.27 -10.64 -1.07
C GLY A 81 8.17 -9.68 -2.27
N ALA A 82 7.44 -8.57 -2.14
CA ALA A 82 7.33 -7.49 -3.13
C ALA A 82 8.57 -6.57 -3.10
N ASN A 83 9.76 -7.17 -3.25
CA ASN A 83 11.04 -6.47 -3.10
C ASN A 83 11.23 -5.37 -4.14
N GLU A 84 10.72 -5.58 -5.36
CA GLU A 84 10.79 -4.58 -6.44
C GLU A 84 10.01 -3.31 -6.08
N CYS A 85 8.78 -3.45 -5.57
CA CYS A 85 8.00 -2.34 -5.02
C CYS A 85 8.72 -1.67 -3.83
N ALA A 86 9.33 -2.45 -2.93
CA ALA A 86 10.08 -1.90 -1.81
C ALA A 86 11.30 -1.07 -2.28
N VAL A 87 11.94 -1.45 -3.39
CA VAL A 87 13.03 -0.69 -4.01
C VAL A 87 12.54 0.64 -4.57
N ILE A 88 11.38 0.66 -5.24
CA ILE A 88 10.75 1.90 -5.73
C ILE A 88 10.52 2.86 -4.57
N MET A 89 9.85 2.40 -3.49
CA MET A 89 9.54 3.26 -2.35
C MET A 89 10.79 3.73 -1.59
N LYS A 90 11.83 2.89 -1.49
CA LYS A 90 13.13 3.31 -0.91
C LYS A 90 13.83 4.38 -1.75
N LYS A 91 13.73 4.27 -3.07
CA LYS A 91 14.44 5.13 -4.02
C LYS A 91 13.74 6.48 -4.19
N TYR A 92 12.41 6.46 -4.26
CA TYR A 92 11.61 7.60 -4.68
C TYR A 92 10.60 8.08 -3.64
N GLY A 93 10.18 7.24 -2.68
CA GLY A 93 9.01 7.51 -1.84
C GLY A 93 9.05 8.85 -1.12
N TYR A 94 10.18 9.19 -0.51
CA TYR A 94 10.32 10.47 0.20
C TYR A 94 10.33 11.67 -0.75
N GLU A 95 11.04 11.56 -1.88
CA GLU A 95 11.11 12.63 -2.89
C GLU A 95 9.73 12.88 -3.52
N MET A 96 9.02 11.80 -3.90
CA MET A 96 7.66 11.89 -4.44
C MET A 96 6.71 12.56 -3.44
N TRP A 97 6.79 12.22 -2.15
CA TRP A 97 6.00 12.89 -1.12
C TRP A 97 6.29 14.40 -1.02
N GLN A 98 7.57 14.79 -1.00
CA GLN A 98 7.93 16.22 -0.95
C GLN A 98 7.41 16.97 -2.18
N PHE A 99 7.49 16.34 -3.35
CA PHE A 99 6.99 16.95 -4.59
C PHE A 99 5.48 17.04 -4.60
N PHE A 100 4.78 16.01 -4.11
CA PHE A 100 3.33 16.02 -3.91
C PHE A 100 2.90 17.21 -3.02
N LYS A 101 3.52 17.38 -1.84
CA LYS A 101 3.20 18.51 -0.95
C LYS A 101 3.52 19.87 -1.56
N ALA A 102 4.63 19.99 -2.28
CA ALA A 102 4.99 21.23 -2.97
C ALA A 102 4.01 21.56 -4.10
N LEU A 103 3.49 20.55 -4.81
CA LEU A 103 2.45 20.72 -5.81
C LEU A 103 1.14 21.20 -5.18
N GLU A 104 0.70 20.56 -4.08
CA GLU A 104 -0.51 20.99 -3.33
C GLU A 104 -0.40 22.44 -2.81
N ALA A 105 0.81 22.86 -2.42
CA ALA A 105 1.08 24.23 -1.98
C ALA A 105 1.19 25.25 -3.12
N GLY A 106 1.19 24.81 -4.39
CA GLY A 106 1.42 25.66 -5.56
C GLY A 106 2.87 26.16 -5.69
N GLU A 107 3.81 25.50 -5.02
CA GLU A 107 5.24 25.83 -4.98
C GLU A 107 6.05 25.11 -6.07
N MET A 108 5.41 24.19 -6.79
CA MET A 108 6.04 23.37 -7.83
C MET A 108 5.28 23.47 -9.15
N VAL A 109 6.04 23.39 -10.25
CA VAL A 109 5.48 23.20 -11.60
C VAL A 109 5.15 21.73 -11.78
N GLU A 110 3.89 21.45 -12.13
CA GLU A 110 3.30 20.13 -12.38
C GLU A 110 4.19 19.21 -13.25
N ASP A 111 4.81 19.73 -14.32
CA ASP A 111 5.74 18.96 -15.16
C ASP A 111 6.93 18.36 -14.39
N SER A 112 7.43 19.03 -13.36
CA SER A 112 8.55 18.54 -12.55
C SER A 112 8.12 17.41 -11.61
N PHE A 113 6.88 17.49 -11.11
CA PHE A 113 6.27 16.43 -10.31
C PHE A 113 6.10 15.15 -11.12
N TYR A 114 5.53 15.27 -12.33
CA TYR A 114 5.27 14.11 -13.19
C TYR A 114 6.55 13.39 -13.65
N GLN A 115 7.68 14.08 -13.78
CA GLN A 115 8.95 13.44 -14.13
C GLN A 115 9.39 12.34 -13.14
N VAL A 116 9.13 12.51 -11.84
CA VAL A 116 9.51 11.50 -10.83
C VAL A 116 8.41 10.44 -10.69
N ILE A 117 7.15 10.87 -10.63
CA ILE A 117 5.99 9.98 -10.49
C ILE A 117 5.91 8.98 -11.65
N GLU A 118 6.02 9.44 -12.91
CA GLU A 118 5.93 8.57 -14.08
C GLU A 118 7.05 7.52 -14.14
N ILE A 119 8.23 7.82 -13.59
CA ILE A 119 9.34 6.86 -13.51
C ILE A 119 9.00 5.77 -12.50
N ALA A 120 8.53 6.14 -11.32
CA ALA A 120 8.12 5.19 -10.29
C ALA A 120 6.94 4.31 -10.75
N ASP A 121 5.94 4.91 -11.40
CA ASP A 121 4.80 4.20 -11.97
C ASP A 121 5.23 3.22 -13.07
N ARG A 122 6.14 3.64 -13.96
CA ARG A 122 6.66 2.74 -15.00
C ARG A 122 7.43 1.57 -14.41
N GLU A 123 8.26 1.81 -13.38
CA GLU A 123 8.95 0.74 -12.66
C GLU A 123 7.94 -0.20 -11.97
N TYR A 124 6.84 0.31 -11.43
CA TYR A 124 5.75 -0.50 -10.88
C TYR A 124 5.06 -1.35 -11.94
N TYR A 125 4.53 -0.73 -13.00
CA TYR A 125 3.79 -1.43 -14.04
C TYR A 125 4.64 -2.44 -14.83
N SER A 126 5.97 -2.28 -14.84
CA SER A 126 6.88 -3.29 -15.41
C SER A 126 6.86 -4.63 -14.67
N GLN A 127 6.28 -4.69 -13.48
CA GLN A 127 6.15 -5.90 -12.66
C GLN A 127 4.90 -6.73 -13.00
N ASP A 128 4.07 -6.28 -13.94
CA ASP A 128 2.97 -7.05 -14.56
C ASP A 128 2.02 -7.72 -13.55
N GLY A 129 1.48 -6.92 -12.61
CA GLY A 129 0.48 -7.39 -11.64
C GLY A 129 1.00 -8.32 -10.54
N LYS A 130 2.32 -8.50 -10.41
CA LYS A 130 2.93 -9.38 -9.39
C LYS A 130 2.52 -9.04 -7.96
N LEU A 131 2.27 -7.76 -7.65
CA LEU A 131 1.87 -7.33 -6.31
C LEU A 131 0.50 -7.91 -5.89
N GLU A 132 -0.47 -7.98 -6.80
CA GLU A 132 -1.79 -8.57 -6.53
C GLU A 132 -1.65 -10.03 -6.08
N GLN A 133 -0.87 -10.83 -6.81
CA GLN A 133 -0.66 -12.24 -6.49
C GLN A 133 -0.02 -12.43 -5.11
N LEU A 134 0.98 -11.60 -4.76
CA LEU A 134 1.63 -11.63 -3.46
C LEU A 134 0.67 -11.21 -2.33
N LEU A 135 -0.22 -10.25 -2.59
CA LEU A 135 -1.25 -9.83 -1.64
C LEU A 135 -2.28 -10.94 -1.40
N GLU A 136 -2.76 -11.60 -2.44
CA GLU A 136 -3.67 -12.74 -2.29
C GLU A 136 -3.05 -13.84 -1.40
N GLU A 137 -1.79 -14.20 -1.67
CA GLU A 137 -1.06 -15.20 -0.87
C GLU A 137 -0.90 -14.75 0.58
N TYR A 138 -0.59 -13.46 0.78
CA TYR A 138 -0.47 -12.89 2.12
C TYR A 138 -1.80 -12.91 2.87
N PHE A 139 -2.91 -12.54 2.22
CA PHE A 139 -4.25 -12.54 2.80
C PHE A 139 -4.69 -13.95 3.19
N VAL A 140 -4.47 -14.95 2.34
CA VAL A 140 -4.72 -16.37 2.68
C VAL A 140 -3.93 -16.80 3.93
N LYS A 141 -2.69 -16.34 4.06
CA LYS A 141 -1.82 -16.68 5.19
C LYS A 141 -2.25 -16.01 6.51
N VAL A 142 -2.69 -14.76 6.47
CA VAL A 142 -3.02 -13.97 7.66
C VAL A 142 -4.48 -14.07 8.10
N TYR A 143 -5.40 -14.37 7.17
CA TYR A 143 -6.82 -14.41 7.47
C TYR A 143 -7.22 -15.32 8.64
N PRO A 144 -6.65 -16.52 8.82
CA PRO A 144 -6.93 -17.35 9.99
C PRO A 144 -6.52 -16.69 11.32
N GLN A 145 -5.56 -15.77 11.31
CA GLN A 145 -5.15 -15.06 12.52
C GLN A 145 -6.15 -13.94 12.82
N LEU A 146 -6.60 -13.20 11.79
CA LEU A 146 -7.54 -12.09 11.92
C LEU A 146 -8.89 -12.48 12.52
N ILE A 147 -9.40 -13.67 12.22
CA ILE A 147 -10.74 -14.10 12.69
C ILE A 147 -10.69 -14.90 13.99
N ASN A 148 -9.50 -15.17 14.52
CA ASN A 148 -9.30 -15.88 15.77
C ASN A 148 -8.66 -15.00 16.86
N GLU A 149 -8.45 -13.70 16.57
CA GLU A 149 -8.28 -12.64 17.57
C GLU A 149 -9.61 -12.33 18.27
#